data_AF-A0A7W9GA58-F1
#
_entry.id   AF-A0A7W9GA58-F1
#
_cell.length_a   1.000
_cell.length_b   1.000
_cell.length_c   1.000
_cell.angle_alpha   90.00
_cell.angle_beta   90.00
_cell.angle_gamma   90.00
#
_symmetry.space_group_name_H-M   'P 1'
#
loop_
_entity.id
_entity.type
_entity.pdbx_description
1 polymer ?
#
loop_
_entity_poly.entity_id
_entity_poly.type
_entity_poly.pdbx_seq_one_letter_code
_entity_poly.pdbx_strand_id
1 'polypeptide(L)' 'MHSSHLHDPLALAVVSSHRTSEGTVSYLRCACGVWEVRTSGMVATVPPRRRG' A
#
# COMPACT_ATOMS: atom_id res chain seq x y z
N MET A 1 9.60 -23.52 -11.83
CA MET A 1 10.05 -22.80 -10.61
C MET A 1 8.80 -22.23 -9.94
N HIS A 2 8.24 -22.95 -8.97
CA HIS A 2 7.10 -22.45 -8.19
C HIS A 2 7.68 -21.61 -7.06
N SER A 3 7.76 -20.30 -7.25
CA SER A 3 8.12 -19.37 -6.20
C SER A 3 7.04 -19.46 -5.13
N SER A 4 7.36 -20.12 -4.03
CA SER A 4 6.56 -20.09 -2.80
C SER A 4 6.43 -18.62 -2.40
N HIS A 5 5.31 -18.02 -2.81
CA HIS A 5 4.96 -16.65 -2.48
C HIS A 5 4.70 -16.66 -0.96
N LEU A 6 5.77 -16.45 -0.19
CA LEU A 6 5.68 -16.09 1.21
C LEU A 6 4.88 -14.81 1.23
N HIS A 7 3.56 -14.94 1.37
CA HIS A 7 2.66 -13.84 1.63
C HIS A 7 3.04 -13.32 3.01
N ASP A 8 4.01 -12.41 3.06
CA ASP A 8 4.24 -11.60 4.24
C ASP A 8 2.91 -10.85 4.51
N PRO A 9 2.19 -11.18 5.59
CA PRO A 9 0.91 -10.55 5.88
C PRO A 9 1.05 -9.05 6.20
N LEU A 10 2.29 -8.57 6.38
CA LEU A 10 2.64 -7.18 6.60
C LEU A 10 3.17 -6.48 5.33
N ALA A 11 3.37 -7.21 4.23
CA ALA A 11 3.79 -6.59 2.98
C ALA A 11 2.68 -5.69 2.42
N LEU A 12 3.05 -4.45 2.12
CA LEU A 12 2.21 -3.49 1.40
C LEU A 12 2.20 -3.84 -0.09
N ALA A 13 1.03 -4.14 -0.64
CA ALA A 13 0.83 -4.36 -2.07
C ALA A 13 0.19 -3.13 -2.71
N VAL A 14 0.67 -2.72 -3.90
CA VAL A 14 0.02 -1.66 -4.67
C VAL A 14 -1.33 -2.18 -5.18
N VAL A 15 -2.41 -1.46 -4.83
CA VAL A 15 -3.78 -1.81 -5.25
C VAL A 15 -4.36 -0.83 -6.26
N SER A 16 -3.85 0.39 -6.31
CA SER A 16 -4.17 1.36 -7.37
C SER A 16 -3.02 2.33 -7.59
N SER A 17 -2.88 2.83 -8.82
CA SER A 17 -1.89 3.86 -9.17
C SER A 17 -2.46 4.84 -10.18
N HIS A 18 -2.20 6.13 -9.97
CA HIS A 18 -2.67 7.21 -10.83
C HIS A 18 -1.52 8.15 -11.17
N ARG A 19 -1.40 8.53 -12.45
CA ARG A 19 -0.47 9.59 -12.85
C ARG A 19 -1.15 10.95 -12.66
N THR A 20 -0.40 11.88 -12.11
CA THR A 20 -0.75 13.28 -11.93
C THR A 20 0.38 14.15 -12.51
N SER A 21 0.19 15.47 -12.57
CA SER A 21 1.25 16.40 -13.01
C SER A 21 2.48 16.40 -12.09
N GLU A 22 2.31 16.04 -10.81
CA GLU A 22 3.38 15.97 -9.80
C GLU A 22 4.08 14.59 -9.78
N GLY A 23 3.62 13.66 -10.61
CA GLY A 23 4.11 12.30 -10.71
C GLY A 23 3.05 11.26 -10.33
N THR A 24 3.49 10.09 -9.88
CA THR A 24 2.59 8.96 -9.63
C THR A 24 2.15 8.92 -8.18
N VAL A 25 0.84 8.81 -7.96
CA VAL A 25 0.23 8.48 -6.67
C VAL A 25 -0.07 6.99 -6.66
N SER A 26 0.47 6.27 -5.68
CA SER A 26 0.25 4.83 -5.48
C SER A 26 -0.47 4.61 -4.16
N TYR A 27 -1.58 3.88 -4.22
CA TYR A 27 -2.34 3.41 -3.07
C TYR A 27 -1.96 1.97 -2.79
N LEU A 28 -1.46 1.71 -1.58
CA LEU A 28 -1.03 0.39 -1.13
C LEU A 28 -1.90 -0.09 0.03
N ARG A 29 -2.14 -1.39 0.07
CA ARG A 29 -2.91 -2.04 1.12
C ARG A 29 -2.14 -3.23 1.68
N CYS A 30 -2.06 -3.29 3.00
CA CYS A 30 -1.58 -4.44 3.76
C CYS A 30 -2.73 -5.44 3.95
N ALA A 31 -2.42 -6.74 4.00
CA ALA A 31 -3.41 -7.75 4.39
C ALA A 31 -3.97 -7.50 5.81
N CYS A 32 -3.16 -6.89 6.67
CA CYS A 32 -3.53 -6.42 8.01
C CYS A 32 -4.51 -5.22 8.05
N GLY A 33 -4.86 -4.63 6.90
CA GLY A 33 -5.83 -3.53 6.81
C GLY A 33 -5.25 -2.12 6.92
N VAL A 34 -3.92 -1.99 7.08
CA VAL A 34 -3.22 -0.70 6.96
C VAL A 34 -3.24 -0.23 5.51
N TRP A 35 -3.43 1.08 5.33
CA TRP A 35 -3.29 1.76 4.06
C TRP A 35 -2.03 2.61 4.03
N GLU A 36 -1.41 2.70 2.86
CA GLU A 36 -0.34 3.65 2.60
C GLU A 36 -0.58 4.35 1.26
N VAL A 37 -0.35 5.66 1.22
CA VAL A 37 -0.37 6.46 0.00
C VAL A 37 1.03 6.98 -0.23
N ARG A 38 1.61 6.64 -1.38
CA ARG A 38 2.91 7.13 -1.83
C ARG A 38 2.72 8.11 -2.97
N THR A 39 3.43 9.22 -2.92
CA THR A 39 3.66 10.11 -4.06
C THR A 39 5.16 10.20 -4.33
N SER A 40 5.56 10.96 -5.34
CA SER A 40 6.96 11.22 -5.67
C SER A 40 7.77 11.79 -4.48
N GLY A 41 7.12 12.51 -3.56
CA GLY A 41 7.79 13.21 -2.45
C GLY A 41 7.22 12.95 -1.06
N MET A 42 6.15 12.15 -0.93
CA MET A 42 5.47 11.93 0.35
C MET A 42 5.03 10.48 0.52
N VAL A 43 5.08 10.00 1.76
CA VAL A 43 4.45 8.75 2.20
C VAL A 43 3.53 9.06 3.38
N ALA A 44 2.27 8.67 3.27
CA ALA A 44 1.28 8.80 4.33
C ALA A 44 0.66 7.44 4.66
N THR A 45 0.60 7.09 5.95
CA THR A 45 0.10 5.79 6.41
C THR A 45 -1.17 5.99 7.24
N VAL A 46 -2.20 5.17 6.99
CA VAL A 46 -3.46 5.18 7.72
C VAL A 46 -3.67 3.81 8.36
N PRO A 47 -3.63 3.70 9.70
CA PRO A 47 -3.89 2.44 10.38
C PRO A 47 -5.36 2.02 10.26
N PRO A 48 -5.68 0.72 10.38
CA PRO A 48 -7.05 0.26 10.42
C PRO A 48 -7.79 0.89 11.63
N ARG A 49 -9.03 1.31 11.42
CA ARG A 49 -9.88 1.81 12.53
C ARG A 49 -10.09 0.66 13.52
N ARG A 50 -9.70 0.85 14.78
CA ARG A 50 -10.13 -0.06 15.86
C ARG A 50 -11.63 0.15 16.06
N ARG A 51 -12.43 -0.88 15.80
CA ARG A 51 -13.84 -0.91 16.18
C ARG A 51 -13.86 -1.16 17.68
N GLY A 52 -14.08 -0.09 18.45
CA GLY A 52 -14.39 -0.18 19.88
C GLY A 52 -15.82 -0.65 20.11
#